data_AF-A0A915PR25-F1
#
_entry.id   AF-A0A915PR25-F1
#
_cell.length_a   1.000
_cell.length_b   1.000
_cell.length_c   1.000
_cell.angle_alpha   90.00
_cell.angle_beta   90.00
_cell.angle_gamma   90.00
#
_symmetry.space_group_name_H-M   'P 1'
#
loop_
_entity.id
_entity.type
_entity.pdbx_description
1 polymer ?
#
loop_
_entity_poly.entity_id
_entity_poly.type
_entity_poly.pdbx_seq_one_letter_code
_entity_poly.pdbx_strand_id
1 'polypeptide(L)'
;MLAAWLRMKYPHIVDGAWASSAPLRDFYGGADRGQVSNITSTVYVSSGCDRKVFSGGFLAIEKLSSTEKGRKKLNQIFHAEPNHEMKSIDDFASLYSYLYSAIFYMAMTDYPYPADFIAPLPRFPVKYVCRYAKKAELIDEKLAEQLYNITNVFYNYTGQLTYNCFTDNCTEATVFDNQKEEIAWDWQCCTSLTVRNCDRGGDNDFFLNTCGDNNNDTIDESINYCEKMFESIGYSKDFYKKKDATIRYGMTYDFMSNTILSNGNLDPWSASGVHEDSPGIQNAIKNGVYLFHMSDAAHHLDLRAPNTCDPPSVTYERFQVVNILKCWVYKNCTELPKAYELPDNIGWQVPANCRFIHYGYPWGIDETKKSWYPASSPSFTVLAAISAMFMSHMIA
;
A
#
# COMPACT_ATOMS: atom_id res chain seq x y z
N MET A 1 9.08 2.39 -8.45
CA MET A 1 10.43 1.81 -8.72
C MET A 1 10.80 1.82 -10.20
N LEU A 2 10.01 1.19 -11.07
CA LEU A 2 10.32 1.00 -12.50
C LEU A 2 10.70 2.30 -13.24
N ALA A 3 10.00 3.42 -13.00
CA ALA A 3 10.32 4.71 -13.63
C ALA A 3 11.77 5.15 -13.35
N ALA A 4 12.21 5.08 -12.08
CA ALA A 4 13.58 5.42 -11.69
C ALA A 4 14.60 4.48 -12.36
N TRP A 5 14.36 3.17 -12.31
CA TRP A 5 15.26 2.18 -12.92
C TRP A 5 15.33 2.30 -14.44
N LEU A 6 14.23 2.61 -15.11
CA LEU A 6 14.19 2.86 -16.54
C LEU A 6 15.07 4.07 -16.89
N ARG A 7 14.96 5.17 -16.14
CA ARG A 7 15.84 6.35 -16.33
C ARG A 7 17.30 6.03 -16.05
N MET A 8 17.60 5.26 -15.00
CA MET A 8 18.98 4.86 -14.68
C MET A 8 19.61 3.98 -15.78
N LYS A 9 18.85 3.05 -16.35
CA LYS A 9 19.36 2.06 -17.32
C LYS A 9 19.29 2.52 -18.77
N TYR A 10 18.30 3.34 -19.09
CA TYR A 10 18.04 3.81 -20.45
C TYR A 10 17.92 5.33 -20.51
N PRO A 11 18.93 6.08 -20.03
CA PRO A 11 18.88 7.56 -20.04
C PRO A 11 18.91 8.16 -21.46
N HIS A 12 19.19 7.34 -22.47
CA HIS A 12 19.13 7.69 -23.89
C HIS A 12 17.73 7.52 -24.50
N ILE A 13 16.80 6.86 -23.79
CA ILE A 13 15.42 6.62 -24.24
C ILE A 13 14.45 7.56 -23.52
N VAL A 14 14.62 7.77 -22.21
CA VAL A 14 13.73 8.62 -21.41
C VAL A 14 14.48 9.83 -20.86
N ASP A 15 13.97 11.05 -21.08
CA ASP A 15 14.63 12.30 -20.67
C ASP A 15 14.63 12.52 -19.14
N GLY A 16 13.71 11.86 -18.41
CA GLY A 16 13.63 11.91 -16.96
C GLY A 16 12.63 10.90 -16.38
N ALA A 17 12.57 10.82 -15.05
CA ALA A 17 11.62 9.97 -14.33
C ALA A 17 11.03 10.68 -13.11
N TRP A 18 9.76 10.39 -12.83
CA TRP A 18 9.15 10.70 -11.54
C TRP A 18 8.73 9.40 -10.87
N ALA A 19 9.39 9.08 -9.77
CA ALA A 19 9.18 7.86 -9.01
C ALA A 19 8.66 8.23 -7.62
N SER A 20 7.34 8.37 -7.52
CA SER A 20 6.64 8.61 -6.27
C SER A 20 6.46 7.31 -5.47
N SER A 21 6.65 7.40 -4.15
CA SER A 21 6.60 6.31 -3.17
C SER A 21 7.33 5.05 -3.64
N ALA A 22 8.53 5.24 -4.18
CA ALA A 22 9.33 4.15 -4.73
C ALA A 22 10.32 3.62 -3.68
N PRO A 23 10.10 2.41 -3.11
CA PRO A 23 10.98 1.85 -2.10
C PRO A 23 12.25 1.24 -2.73
N LEU A 24 13.08 2.07 -3.36
CA LEU A 24 14.28 1.65 -4.10
C LEU A 24 15.32 0.95 -3.22
N ARG A 25 15.24 1.09 -1.89
CA ARG A 25 16.15 0.54 -0.90
C ARG A 25 15.59 -0.68 -0.16
N ASP A 26 14.46 -1.25 -0.59
CA ASP A 26 13.80 -2.34 0.16
C ASP A 26 14.49 -3.72 0.05
N PHE A 27 15.52 -3.81 -0.78
CA PHE A 27 16.20 -5.06 -1.13
C PHE A 27 17.48 -5.28 -0.30
N TYR A 28 18.14 -6.41 -0.54
CA TYR A 28 19.36 -6.80 0.18
C TYR A 28 20.46 -5.73 0.12
N GLY A 29 20.94 -5.29 1.29
CA GLY A 29 21.96 -4.25 1.43
C GLY A 29 21.43 -2.82 1.39
N GLY A 30 20.10 -2.64 1.36
CA GLY A 30 19.43 -1.34 1.43
C GLY A 30 19.01 -0.91 2.84
N ALA A 31 17.75 -0.52 2.98
CA ALA A 31 17.15 -0.01 4.21
C ALA A 31 16.99 -1.10 5.28
N ASP A 32 16.70 -0.64 6.49
CA ASP A 32 16.45 -1.50 7.64
C ASP A 32 15.07 -2.16 7.55
N ARG A 33 15.04 -3.49 7.67
CA ARG A 33 13.84 -4.30 7.42
C ARG A 33 12.67 -4.10 8.39
N GLY A 34 12.91 -3.49 9.56
CA GLY A 34 11.87 -3.21 10.56
C GLY A 34 11.23 -1.83 10.41
N GLN A 35 11.66 -1.02 9.44
CA GLN A 35 11.22 0.37 9.34
C GLN A 35 9.80 0.51 8.78
N VAL A 36 9.40 -0.35 7.85
CA VAL A 36 8.04 -0.31 7.27
C VAL A 36 6.97 -0.48 8.35
N SER A 37 7.15 -1.44 9.25
CA SER A 37 6.24 -1.71 10.37
C SER A 37 6.33 -0.67 11.49
N ASN A 38 7.52 -0.10 11.71
CA ASN A 38 7.71 1.05 12.61
C ASN A 38 6.94 2.29 12.13
N ILE A 39 7.06 2.67 10.85
CA ILE A 39 6.31 3.79 10.27
C ILE A 39 4.82 3.51 10.35
N THR A 40 4.38 2.30 9.97
CA THR A 40 2.97 1.90 10.09
C THR A 40 2.47 2.13 11.53
N SER A 41 3.19 1.61 12.53
CA SER A 41 2.82 1.81 13.94
C SER A 41 2.79 3.28 14.35
N THR A 42 3.76 4.06 13.89
CA THR A 42 3.89 5.49 14.19
C THR A 42 2.70 6.28 13.65
N VAL A 43 2.23 5.99 12.45
CA VAL A 43 1.08 6.66 11.81
C VAL A 43 -0.20 6.49 12.63
N TYR A 44 -0.46 5.30 13.16
CA TYR A 44 -1.61 5.06 14.04
C TYR A 44 -1.46 5.77 15.39
N VAL A 45 -0.29 5.67 16.03
CA VAL A 45 -0.06 6.28 17.34
C VAL A 45 -0.10 7.82 17.25
N SER A 46 0.49 8.42 16.22
CA SER A 46 0.47 9.87 15.98
C SER A 46 -0.94 10.37 15.63
N SER A 47 -1.76 9.53 14.99
CA SER A 47 -3.20 9.77 14.77
C SER A 47 -4.05 9.59 16.04
N GLY A 48 -3.42 9.21 17.15
CA GLY A 48 -4.01 9.16 18.49
C GLY A 48 -4.65 7.83 18.84
N CYS A 49 -4.29 6.73 18.18
CA CYS A 49 -4.62 5.39 18.66
C CYS A 49 -3.79 5.04 19.91
N ASP A 50 -4.37 4.28 20.83
CA ASP A 50 -3.62 3.58 21.87
C ASP A 50 -2.91 2.37 21.24
N ARG A 51 -1.58 2.41 21.27
CA ARG A 51 -0.69 1.36 20.80
C ARG A 51 -1.07 -0.04 21.34
N LYS A 52 -1.56 -0.12 22.58
CA LYS A 52 -1.90 -1.39 23.23
C LYS A 52 -3.14 -2.06 22.64
N VAL A 53 -3.99 -1.32 21.91
CA VAL A 53 -5.12 -1.91 21.18
C VAL A 53 -4.61 -2.88 20.12
N PHE A 54 -3.52 -2.50 19.44
CA PHE A 54 -2.91 -3.29 18.37
C PHE A 54 -2.03 -4.40 18.95
N SER A 55 -1.00 -4.05 19.73
CA SER A 55 -0.05 -5.04 20.24
C SER A 55 -0.71 -6.05 21.19
N GLY A 56 -1.60 -5.58 22.07
CA GLY A 56 -2.38 -6.47 22.91
C GLY A 56 -3.45 -7.24 22.13
N GLY A 57 -4.04 -6.64 21.09
CA GLY A 57 -5.04 -7.30 20.24
C GLY A 57 -4.49 -8.50 19.50
N PHE A 58 -3.31 -8.38 18.87
CA PHE A 58 -2.66 -9.51 18.21
C PHE A 58 -2.35 -10.65 19.19
N LEU A 59 -1.78 -10.33 20.36
CA LEU A 59 -1.50 -11.32 21.41
C LEU A 59 -2.78 -11.98 21.97
N ALA A 60 -3.85 -11.21 22.13
CA ALA A 60 -5.14 -11.73 22.58
C ALA A 60 -5.73 -12.72 21.56
N ILE A 61 -5.65 -12.41 20.27
CA ILE A 61 -6.14 -13.28 19.20
C ILE A 61 -5.32 -14.57 19.12
N GLU A 62 -3.99 -14.49 19.19
CA GLU A 62 -3.11 -15.67 19.25
C GLU A 62 -3.43 -16.59 20.44
N LYS A 63 -3.65 -15.97 21.61
CA LYS A 63 -4.01 -16.72 22.81
C LYS A 63 -5.40 -17.38 22.67
N LEU A 64 -6.37 -16.68 22.11
CA LEU A 64 -7.72 -17.22 21.88
C LEU A 64 -7.70 -18.36 20.86
N SER A 65 -6.92 -18.24 19.78
CA SER A 65 -6.84 -19.26 18.71
C SER A 65 -6.27 -20.59 19.21
N SER A 66 -5.53 -20.59 20.32
CA SER A 66 -4.94 -21.79 20.93
C SER A 66 -5.98 -22.76 21.54
N THR A 67 -7.21 -22.33 21.76
CA THR A 67 -8.27 -23.18 22.36
C THR A 67 -9.48 -23.32 21.44
N GLU A 68 -10.18 -24.45 21.47
CA GLU A 68 -11.39 -24.65 20.67
C GLU A 68 -12.48 -23.61 21.01
N LYS A 69 -12.64 -23.31 22.30
CA LYS A 69 -13.58 -22.29 22.77
C LYS A 69 -13.20 -20.90 22.26
N GLY A 70 -11.92 -20.54 22.30
CA GLY A 70 -11.44 -19.26 21.81
C GLY A 70 -11.54 -19.14 20.29
N ARG A 71 -11.25 -20.20 19.51
CA ARG A 71 -11.51 -20.24 18.06
C ARG A 71 -12.99 -20.03 17.72
N LYS A 72 -13.91 -20.70 18.42
CA LYS A 72 -15.36 -20.46 18.27
C LYS A 72 -15.72 -19.00 18.55
N LYS A 73 -15.08 -18.37 19.54
CA LYS A 73 -15.29 -16.97 19.86
C LYS A 73 -14.72 -16.03 18.79
N LEU A 74 -13.53 -16.31 18.26
CA LEU A 74 -12.93 -15.56 17.16
C LEU A 74 -13.80 -15.65 15.91
N ASN A 75 -14.27 -16.85 15.53
CA ASN A 75 -15.19 -17.02 14.40
C ASN A 75 -16.46 -16.17 14.54
N GLN A 76 -16.97 -16.00 15.77
CA GLN A 76 -18.10 -15.12 16.04
C GLN A 76 -17.73 -13.63 15.99
N ILE A 77 -16.58 -13.22 16.53
CA ILE A 77 -16.13 -11.82 16.52
C ILE A 77 -15.84 -11.36 15.10
N PHE A 78 -15.12 -12.16 14.33
CA PHE A 78 -14.70 -11.84 12.98
C PHE A 78 -15.73 -12.21 11.91
N HIS A 79 -16.91 -12.70 12.31
CA HIS A 79 -17.98 -13.11 11.38
C HIS A 79 -17.43 -14.02 10.27
N ALA A 80 -16.78 -15.12 10.65
CA ALA A 80 -16.14 -16.02 9.68
C ALA A 80 -17.13 -16.54 8.63
N GLU A 81 -16.67 -16.64 7.38
CA GLU A 81 -17.44 -17.23 6.28
C GLU A 81 -17.89 -18.66 6.63
N PRO A 82 -19.18 -18.99 6.49
CA PRO A 82 -19.68 -20.33 6.75
C PRO A 82 -18.87 -21.43 6.03
N ASN A 83 -18.55 -22.49 6.76
CA ASN A 83 -17.71 -23.63 6.35
C ASN A 83 -16.19 -23.35 6.27
N HIS A 84 -15.78 -22.08 6.37
CA HIS A 84 -14.40 -21.62 6.37
C HIS A 84 -13.98 -21.04 7.73
N GLU A 85 -14.61 -21.51 8.81
CA GLU A 85 -14.27 -21.07 10.15
C GLU A 85 -12.92 -21.65 10.62
N MET A 86 -12.26 -20.97 11.56
CA MET A 86 -11.04 -21.49 12.20
C MET A 86 -11.34 -22.81 12.92
N LYS A 87 -10.55 -23.83 12.61
CA LYS A 87 -10.64 -25.19 13.16
C LYS A 87 -9.38 -25.56 13.94
N SER A 88 -8.21 -25.11 13.50
CA SER A 88 -6.90 -25.35 14.12
C SER A 88 -6.25 -24.05 14.63
N ILE A 89 -5.21 -24.20 15.45
CA ILE A 89 -4.28 -23.10 15.75
C ILE A 89 -3.55 -22.62 14.49
N ASP A 90 -3.37 -23.48 13.49
CA ASP A 90 -2.68 -23.14 12.24
C ASP A 90 -3.41 -22.04 11.46
N ASP A 91 -4.73 -21.92 11.62
CA ASP A 91 -5.55 -20.86 10.99
C ASP A 91 -5.25 -19.46 11.56
N PHE A 92 -4.50 -19.36 12.67
CA PHE A 92 -4.10 -18.09 13.26
C PHE A 92 -3.23 -17.27 12.30
N ALA A 93 -2.33 -17.91 11.55
CA ALA A 93 -1.44 -17.21 10.63
C ALA A 93 -2.23 -16.47 9.54
N SER A 94 -3.26 -17.11 8.98
CA SER A 94 -4.16 -16.52 7.99
C SER A 94 -4.94 -15.34 8.57
N LEU A 95 -5.52 -15.50 9.78
CA LEU A 95 -6.20 -14.41 10.47
C LEU A 95 -5.25 -13.25 10.79
N TYR A 96 -4.03 -13.52 11.25
CA TYR A 96 -3.03 -12.50 11.52
C TYR A 96 -2.68 -11.72 10.25
N SER A 97 -2.42 -12.42 9.14
CA SER A 97 -2.14 -11.81 7.83
C SER A 97 -3.30 -10.93 7.33
N TYR A 98 -4.54 -11.39 7.53
CA TYR A 98 -5.75 -10.64 7.22
C TYR A 98 -5.81 -9.31 8.01
N LEU A 99 -5.58 -9.35 9.32
CA LEU A 99 -5.59 -8.14 10.15
C LEU A 99 -4.42 -7.22 9.86
N TYR A 100 -3.23 -7.78 9.65
CA TYR A 100 -2.04 -7.05 9.25
C TYR A 100 -2.28 -6.25 7.97
N SER A 101 -2.83 -6.91 6.95
CA SER A 101 -3.12 -6.31 5.65
C SER A 101 -4.03 -5.10 5.78
N ALA A 102 -5.14 -5.21 6.52
CA ALA A 102 -6.03 -4.07 6.76
C ALA A 102 -5.31 -2.88 7.40
N ILE A 103 -4.50 -3.14 8.44
CA ILE A 103 -3.79 -2.10 9.17
C ILE A 103 -2.76 -1.41 8.27
N PHE A 104 -1.99 -2.21 7.53
CA PHE A 104 -0.96 -1.75 6.61
C PHE A 104 -1.57 -0.92 5.47
N TYR A 105 -2.58 -1.45 4.78
CA TYR A 105 -3.17 -0.78 3.62
C TYR A 105 -3.96 0.47 4.00
N MET A 106 -4.58 0.52 5.19
CA MET A 106 -5.17 1.77 5.70
C MET A 106 -4.12 2.86 5.94
N ALA A 107 -2.93 2.52 6.47
CA ALA A 107 -1.84 3.50 6.61
C ALA A 107 -1.33 3.95 5.24
N MET A 108 -1.11 3.00 4.33
CA MET A 108 -0.69 3.27 2.96
C MET A 108 -1.67 4.19 2.22
N THR A 109 -2.96 4.10 2.52
CA THR A 109 -4.02 4.88 1.87
C THR A 109 -4.65 5.94 2.79
N ASP A 110 -3.89 6.49 3.75
CA ASP A 110 -4.38 7.51 4.69
C ASP A 110 -4.60 8.90 4.03
N TYR A 111 -5.41 8.94 2.98
CA TYR A 111 -5.65 10.10 2.14
C TYR A 111 -6.60 11.11 2.79
N PRO A 112 -6.46 12.41 2.48
CA PRO A 112 -7.24 13.47 3.13
C PRO A 112 -8.71 13.58 2.67
N TYR A 113 -9.12 12.73 1.72
CA TYR A 113 -10.46 12.63 1.15
C TYR A 113 -10.83 11.16 0.93
N PRO A 114 -12.14 10.81 0.81
CA PRO A 114 -12.54 9.44 0.53
C PRO A 114 -11.92 8.94 -0.77
N ALA A 115 -11.44 7.70 -0.75
CA ALA A 115 -10.74 7.11 -1.88
C ALA A 115 -11.13 5.64 -2.03
N ASP A 116 -11.17 5.21 -3.29
CA ASP A 116 -11.39 3.82 -3.67
C ASP A 116 -10.21 3.44 -4.56
N PHE A 117 -9.17 2.89 -3.95
CA PHE A 117 -7.93 2.50 -4.63
C PHE A 117 -7.62 1.02 -4.37
N ILE A 118 -7.42 0.67 -3.10
CA ILE A 118 -7.33 -0.74 -2.66
C ILE A 118 -8.69 -1.21 -2.14
N ALA A 119 -9.34 -0.35 -1.37
CA ALA A 119 -10.69 -0.55 -0.87
C ALA A 119 -11.39 0.82 -0.75
N PRO A 120 -12.72 0.86 -0.75
CA PRO A 120 -13.48 2.08 -0.50
C PRO A 120 -13.30 2.50 0.96
N LEU A 121 -12.56 3.58 1.20
CA LEU A 121 -12.20 4.08 2.52
C LEU A 121 -12.69 5.51 2.76
N PRO A 122 -13.00 5.87 4.03
CA PRO A 122 -13.29 7.24 4.39
C PRO A 122 -12.05 8.12 4.20
N ARG A 123 -12.25 9.43 4.29
CA ARG A 123 -11.13 10.37 4.49
C ARG A 123 -10.39 10.07 5.80
N PHE A 124 -9.07 10.12 5.76
CA PHE A 124 -8.18 9.82 6.88
C PHE A 124 -8.58 8.53 7.61
N PRO A 125 -8.56 7.37 6.94
CA PRO A 125 -8.98 6.10 7.52
C PRO A 125 -8.30 5.79 8.85
N VAL A 126 -7.01 6.13 9.02
CA VAL A 126 -6.30 5.91 10.29
C VAL A 126 -6.88 6.79 11.40
N LYS A 127 -7.03 8.10 11.14
CA LYS A 127 -7.67 9.02 12.10
C LYS A 127 -9.13 8.66 12.37
N TYR A 128 -9.83 8.06 11.41
CA TYR A 128 -11.20 7.59 11.57
C TYR A 128 -11.26 6.46 12.61
N VAL A 129 -10.45 5.41 12.46
CA VAL A 129 -10.43 4.27 13.39
C VAL A 129 -9.86 4.64 14.76
N CYS A 130 -8.89 5.55 14.83
CA CYS A 130 -8.30 5.99 16.09
C CYS A 130 -9.26 6.75 17.02
N ARG A 131 -10.45 7.14 16.56
CA ARG A 131 -11.52 7.66 17.45
C ARG A 131 -12.07 6.59 18.38
N TYR A 132 -12.03 5.34 17.96
CA TYR A 132 -12.55 4.19 18.69
C TYR A 132 -11.44 3.40 19.40
N ALA A 133 -10.20 3.52 18.95
CA ALA A 133 -9.03 2.84 19.52
C ALA A 133 -8.29 3.71 20.57
N LYS A 134 -8.99 4.41 21.47
CA LYS A 134 -8.37 5.35 22.44
C LYS A 134 -7.81 4.69 23.69
N LYS A 135 -8.27 3.50 24.01
CA LYS A 135 -7.88 2.75 25.20
C LYS A 135 -8.07 1.27 24.96
N ALA A 136 -7.02 0.48 25.18
CA ALA A 136 -7.08 -0.96 25.10
C ALA A 136 -8.01 -1.54 26.17
N GLU A 137 -8.87 -2.47 25.74
CA GLU A 137 -9.62 -3.34 26.63
C GLU A 137 -8.69 -4.29 27.40
N LEU A 138 -9.12 -4.70 28.59
CA LEU A 138 -8.33 -5.58 29.48
C LEU A 138 -8.64 -7.07 29.28
N ILE A 139 -9.74 -7.38 28.58
CA ILE A 139 -10.23 -8.74 28.37
C ILE A 139 -9.90 -9.15 26.93
N ASP A 140 -9.25 -10.30 26.75
CA ASP A 140 -8.78 -10.79 25.44
C ASP A 140 -9.89 -10.78 24.38
N GLU A 141 -11.10 -11.27 24.70
CA GLU A 141 -12.23 -11.29 23.76
C GLU A 141 -12.66 -9.87 23.35
N LYS A 142 -12.62 -8.91 24.28
CA LYS A 142 -12.97 -7.50 24.01
C LYS A 142 -11.89 -6.77 23.24
N LEU A 143 -10.63 -7.12 23.48
CA LEU A 143 -9.51 -6.57 22.74
C LEU A 143 -9.47 -7.11 21.30
N ALA A 144 -9.79 -8.39 21.10
CA ALA A 144 -9.99 -8.97 19.77
C ALA A 144 -11.16 -8.29 19.03
N GLU A 145 -12.28 -8.02 19.72
CA GLU A 145 -13.42 -7.27 19.18
C GLU A 145 -13.04 -5.82 18.80
N GLN A 146 -12.21 -5.14 19.61
CA GLN A 146 -11.67 -3.83 19.26
C GLN A 146 -10.83 -3.88 17.98
N LEU A 147 -9.94 -4.87 17.85
CA LEU A 147 -9.09 -4.99 16.67
C LEU A 147 -9.92 -5.32 15.43
N TYR A 148 -10.93 -6.21 15.54
CA TYR A 148 -11.91 -6.45 14.49
C TYR A 148 -12.61 -5.17 14.04
N ASN A 149 -13.12 -4.35 14.97
CA ASN A 149 -13.81 -3.10 14.62
C ASN A 149 -12.91 -2.12 13.85
N ILE A 150 -11.60 -2.13 14.11
CA ILE A 150 -10.62 -1.32 13.37
C ILE A 150 -10.41 -1.89 11.96
N THR A 151 -10.09 -3.17 11.85
CA THR A 151 -9.76 -3.79 10.55
C THR A 151 -10.98 -3.95 9.66
N ASN A 152 -12.17 -4.12 10.22
CA ASN A 152 -13.43 -4.21 9.48
C ASN A 152 -13.80 -2.88 8.80
N VAL A 153 -13.22 -1.74 9.20
CA VAL A 153 -13.35 -0.50 8.40
C VAL A 153 -12.68 -0.66 7.05
N PHE A 154 -11.56 -1.37 6.96
CA PHE A 154 -10.92 -1.63 5.67
C PHE A 154 -11.74 -2.56 4.78
N TYR A 155 -12.23 -3.66 5.35
CA TYR A 155 -12.95 -4.70 4.59
C TYR A 155 -14.43 -4.37 4.34
N ASN A 156 -15.06 -3.57 5.19
CA ASN A 156 -16.52 -3.41 5.20
C ASN A 156 -16.97 -1.97 5.53
N TYR A 157 -16.23 -0.96 5.07
CA TYR A 157 -16.67 0.43 5.23
C TYR A 157 -18.06 0.70 4.62
N THR A 158 -18.39 0.03 3.51
CA THR A 158 -19.67 0.19 2.79
C THR A 158 -20.83 -0.56 3.46
N GLY A 159 -20.54 -1.45 4.41
CA GLY A 159 -21.55 -2.30 5.06
C GLY A 159 -22.11 -3.42 4.19
N GLN A 160 -21.49 -3.72 3.03
CA GLN A 160 -21.96 -4.75 2.10
C GLN A 160 -21.43 -6.15 2.44
N LEU A 161 -20.29 -6.25 3.12
CA LEU A 161 -19.69 -7.53 3.48
C LEU A 161 -20.48 -8.15 4.64
N THR A 162 -20.92 -9.39 4.46
CA THR A 162 -21.69 -10.12 5.48
C THR A 162 -20.79 -10.98 6.36
N TYR A 163 -19.76 -11.59 5.77
CA TYR A 163 -18.80 -12.46 6.43
C TYR A 163 -17.37 -12.15 5.99
N ASN A 164 -16.40 -12.49 6.82
CA ASN A 164 -14.97 -12.31 6.52
C ASN A 164 -14.33 -13.63 6.15
N CYS A 165 -13.59 -13.60 5.06
CA CYS A 165 -12.85 -14.72 4.49
C CYS A 165 -11.37 -14.58 4.89
N PHE A 166 -10.97 -15.20 5.99
CA PHE A 166 -9.66 -14.99 6.60
C PHE A 166 -8.85 -16.26 6.88
N THR A 167 -9.36 -17.44 6.49
CA THR A 167 -8.64 -18.72 6.55
C THR A 167 -8.08 -19.09 5.18
N ASP A 168 -6.99 -19.87 5.15
CA ASP A 168 -6.33 -20.27 3.89
C ASP A 168 -7.24 -21.03 2.91
N ASN A 169 -8.24 -21.75 3.42
CA ASN A 169 -9.19 -22.49 2.60
C ASN A 169 -10.33 -21.62 2.04
N CYS A 170 -10.39 -20.35 2.44
CA CYS A 170 -11.39 -19.40 1.99
C CYS A 170 -10.84 -18.61 0.80
N THR A 171 -11.35 -18.89 -0.40
CA THR A 171 -10.85 -18.32 -1.67
C THR A 171 -11.75 -17.25 -2.26
N GLU A 172 -12.81 -16.83 -1.55
CA GLU A 172 -13.64 -15.71 -1.97
C GLU A 172 -12.80 -14.43 -2.02
N ALA A 173 -13.10 -13.59 -3.01
CA ALA A 173 -12.27 -12.49 -3.50
C ALA A 173 -11.51 -11.76 -2.38
N THR A 174 -10.18 -11.82 -2.44
CA THR A 174 -9.32 -10.93 -1.67
C THR A 174 -9.70 -9.49 -2.02
N VAL A 175 -9.37 -8.52 -1.16
CA VAL A 175 -9.53 -7.08 -1.50
C VAL A 175 -8.79 -6.70 -2.79
N PHE A 176 -7.89 -7.55 -3.26
CA PHE A 176 -7.32 -7.52 -4.59
C PHE A 176 -8.27 -8.25 -5.54
N ASP A 177 -9.03 -7.47 -6.31
CA ASP A 177 -10.02 -7.92 -7.29
C ASP A 177 -9.44 -8.88 -8.36
N ASN A 178 -8.09 -9.06 -8.40
CA ASN A 178 -7.39 -9.89 -9.36
C ASN A 178 -6.32 -10.80 -8.71
N GLN A 179 -6.72 -12.00 -8.28
CA GLN A 179 -5.80 -13.06 -7.81
C GLN A 179 -4.63 -13.34 -8.75
N LYS A 180 -4.76 -13.12 -10.07
CA LYS A 180 -3.66 -13.32 -11.03
C LYS A 180 -2.58 -12.25 -10.92
N GLU A 181 -2.94 -11.02 -10.55
CA GLU A 181 -1.98 -9.95 -10.31
C GLU A 181 -1.17 -10.21 -9.03
N GLU A 182 -1.84 -10.71 -7.99
CA GLU A 182 -1.19 -11.12 -6.73
C GLU A 182 -0.18 -12.24 -6.98
N ILE A 183 -0.58 -13.30 -7.69
CA ILE A 183 0.33 -14.40 -8.08
C ILE A 183 1.50 -13.88 -8.94
N ALA A 184 1.26 -12.92 -9.83
CA ALA A 184 2.32 -12.33 -10.65
C ALA A 184 3.31 -11.52 -9.80
N TRP A 185 2.82 -10.76 -8.83
CA TRP A 185 3.66 -10.02 -7.89
C TRP A 185 4.47 -10.96 -6.99
N ASP A 186 3.84 -12.00 -6.46
CA ASP A 186 4.51 -13.03 -5.67
C ASP A 186 5.60 -13.74 -6.47
N TRP A 187 5.37 -14.01 -7.75
CA TRP A 187 6.41 -14.53 -8.63
C TRP A 187 7.62 -13.57 -8.74
N GLN A 188 7.38 -12.26 -8.84
CA GLN A 188 8.47 -11.28 -8.87
C GLN A 188 9.24 -11.26 -7.54
N CYS A 189 8.54 -11.30 -6.40
CA CYS A 189 9.14 -11.37 -5.07
C CYS A 189 9.92 -12.66 -4.83
N CYS A 190 9.43 -13.78 -5.36
CA CYS A 190 10.08 -15.08 -5.30
C CYS A 190 11.26 -15.22 -6.27
N THR A 191 11.51 -14.28 -7.18
CA THR A 191 12.60 -14.38 -8.16
C THR A 191 13.63 -13.27 -8.00
N SER A 192 13.26 -12.03 -8.31
CA SER A 192 14.21 -10.92 -8.48
C SER A 192 13.95 -9.73 -7.55
N LEU A 193 12.70 -9.52 -7.14
CA LEU A 193 12.28 -8.43 -6.25
C LEU A 193 12.17 -8.93 -4.80
N THR A 194 13.22 -9.58 -4.33
CA THR A 194 13.27 -10.22 -3.01
C THR A 194 13.31 -9.17 -1.89
N VAL A 195 12.13 -8.76 -1.44
CA VAL A 195 11.90 -7.83 -0.32
C VAL A 195 12.28 -8.49 1.00
N ARG A 196 12.75 -7.70 1.98
CA ARG A 196 13.26 -8.23 3.27
C ARG A 196 12.52 -7.74 4.51
N ASN A 197 11.38 -7.10 4.35
CA ASN A 197 10.64 -6.52 5.47
C ASN A 197 10.26 -7.58 6.51
N CYS A 198 10.30 -7.18 7.77
CA CYS A 198 9.81 -7.97 8.89
C CYS A 198 9.35 -7.04 10.03
N ASP A 199 8.66 -7.61 11.00
CA ASP A 199 8.16 -6.92 12.17
C ASP A 199 9.04 -7.28 13.38
N ARG A 200 9.53 -6.28 14.10
CA ARG A 200 10.36 -6.50 15.29
C ARG A 200 9.53 -6.66 16.55
N GLY A 201 8.30 -6.17 16.54
CA GLY A 201 7.42 -6.12 17.70
C GLY A 201 7.99 -5.32 18.87
N GLY A 202 7.35 -5.47 20.03
CA GLY A 202 7.81 -4.89 21.30
C GLY A 202 7.76 -3.37 21.31
N ASP A 203 8.89 -2.69 21.47
CA ASP A 203 8.98 -1.22 21.45
C ASP A 203 9.14 -0.64 20.03
N ASN A 204 9.47 -1.46 19.04
CA ASN A 204 9.77 -1.02 17.68
C ASN A 204 8.49 -0.79 16.85
N ASP A 205 7.54 -1.71 16.94
CA ASP A 205 6.29 -1.70 16.19
C ASP A 205 5.25 -2.56 16.95
N PHE A 206 3.95 -2.35 16.73
CA PHE A 206 2.91 -3.03 17.52
C PHE A 206 2.55 -4.41 16.99
N PHE A 207 3.26 -4.90 15.98
CA PHE A 207 3.00 -6.20 15.37
C PHE A 207 3.68 -7.31 16.16
N LEU A 208 3.42 -8.56 15.79
CA LEU A 208 4.13 -9.71 16.36
C LEU A 208 5.54 -9.77 15.76
N ASN A 209 6.52 -10.24 16.53
CA ASN A 209 7.89 -10.34 16.03
C ASN A 209 8.00 -11.44 14.96
N THR A 210 8.20 -11.02 13.72
CA THR A 210 8.46 -11.89 12.55
C THR A 210 9.91 -11.76 12.06
N CYS A 211 10.75 -10.95 12.70
CA CYS A 211 12.17 -10.82 12.39
C CYS A 211 13.03 -11.98 12.95
N GLY A 212 12.47 -12.83 13.81
CA GLY A 212 13.19 -13.88 14.52
C GLY A 212 14.13 -13.36 15.62
N ASP A 213 14.58 -14.26 16.50
CA ASP A 213 15.52 -13.92 17.56
C ASP A 213 16.92 -13.64 16.95
N ASN A 214 17.51 -12.50 17.30
CA ASN A 214 18.83 -12.00 16.84
C ASN A 214 18.92 -11.41 15.43
N ASN A 215 17.81 -10.91 14.86
CA ASN A 215 17.81 -10.33 13.50
C ASN A 215 18.30 -11.30 12.41
N ASN A 216 18.18 -12.62 12.62
CA ASN A 216 18.49 -13.58 11.55
C ASN A 216 17.54 -13.35 10.36
N ASP A 217 18.11 -13.41 9.16
CA ASP A 217 17.38 -13.16 7.93
C ASP A 217 16.30 -14.25 7.77
N THR A 218 15.03 -13.86 7.64
CA THR A 218 13.88 -14.78 7.50
C THR A 218 13.77 -15.35 6.08
N ILE A 219 14.87 -15.29 5.32
CA ILE A 219 14.98 -15.72 3.93
C ILE A 219 14.51 -17.17 3.77
N ASP A 220 14.82 -18.05 4.72
CA ASP A 220 14.43 -19.46 4.62
C ASP A 220 12.91 -19.63 4.63
N GLU A 221 12.18 -18.81 5.41
CA GLU A 221 10.71 -18.81 5.43
C GLU A 221 10.15 -18.28 4.10
N SER A 222 10.73 -17.21 3.55
CA SER A 222 10.34 -16.67 2.25
C SER A 222 10.59 -17.68 1.12
N ILE A 223 11.71 -18.39 1.14
CA ILE A 223 12.02 -19.45 0.15
C ILE A 223 11.00 -20.58 0.27
N ASN A 224 10.69 -21.03 1.49
CA ASN A 224 9.71 -22.09 1.72
C ASN A 224 8.30 -21.68 1.23
N TYR A 225 7.90 -20.43 1.46
CA TYR A 225 6.65 -19.87 0.90
C TYR A 225 6.64 -19.97 -0.63
N CYS A 226 7.71 -19.51 -1.28
CA CYS A 226 7.84 -19.55 -2.73
C CYS A 226 7.84 -20.98 -3.30
N GLU A 227 8.55 -21.90 -2.65
CA GLU A 227 8.57 -23.32 -3.04
C GLU A 227 7.18 -23.93 -2.95
N LYS A 228 6.44 -23.67 -1.87
CA LYS A 228 5.07 -24.14 -1.71
C LYS A 228 4.12 -23.54 -2.74
N MET A 229 4.22 -22.23 -3.00
CA MET A 229 3.30 -21.52 -3.90
C MET A 229 3.49 -21.95 -5.36
N PHE A 230 4.74 -22.13 -5.80
CA PHE A 230 5.09 -22.38 -7.19
C PHE A 230 5.60 -23.81 -7.47
N GLU A 231 5.37 -24.75 -6.54
CA GLU A 231 5.75 -26.16 -6.68
C GLU A 231 5.22 -26.75 -8.00
N SER A 232 3.95 -26.47 -8.31
CA SER A 232 3.25 -27.00 -9.50
C SER A 232 3.89 -26.62 -10.84
N ILE A 233 4.69 -25.55 -10.88
CA ILE A 233 5.41 -25.08 -12.07
C ILE A 233 6.92 -25.36 -11.99
N GLY A 234 7.36 -26.15 -11.02
CA GLY A 234 8.75 -26.61 -10.87
C GLY A 234 9.68 -25.55 -10.27
N TYR A 235 9.16 -24.64 -9.45
CA TYR A 235 10.00 -23.70 -8.71
C TYR A 235 10.95 -24.45 -7.75
N SER A 236 12.15 -23.91 -7.59
CA SER A 236 13.15 -24.36 -6.63
C SER A 236 13.83 -23.14 -5.99
N LYS A 237 14.43 -23.30 -4.80
CA LYS A 237 15.22 -22.25 -4.14
C LYS A 237 16.26 -21.55 -5.03
N ASP A 238 16.73 -22.18 -6.11
CA ASP A 238 17.69 -21.57 -7.03
C ASP A 238 17.08 -20.37 -7.79
N PHE A 239 15.76 -20.30 -7.92
CA PHE A 239 15.08 -19.13 -8.50
C PHE A 239 15.12 -17.90 -7.60
N TYR A 240 15.28 -18.06 -6.27
CA TYR A 240 15.28 -16.96 -5.32
C TYR A 240 16.60 -16.18 -5.35
N LYS A 241 16.65 -15.12 -6.16
CA LYS A 241 17.86 -14.31 -6.33
C LYS A 241 17.89 -13.14 -5.35
N LYS A 242 18.27 -13.42 -4.10
CA LYS A 242 18.27 -12.46 -2.98
C LYS A 242 18.99 -11.11 -3.21
N LYS A 243 19.91 -11.02 -4.18
CA LYS A 243 20.67 -9.78 -4.49
C LYS A 243 20.37 -9.23 -5.88
N ASP A 244 19.42 -9.80 -6.64
CA ASP A 244 19.28 -9.48 -8.06
C ASP A 244 18.90 -8.02 -8.30
N ALA A 245 17.91 -7.50 -7.57
CA ALA A 245 17.57 -6.08 -7.61
C ALA A 245 18.78 -5.18 -7.29
N THR A 246 19.55 -5.51 -6.24
CA THR A 246 20.75 -4.78 -5.83
C THR A 246 21.87 -4.84 -6.88
N ILE A 247 22.10 -6.01 -7.50
CA ILE A 247 23.11 -6.19 -8.55
C ILE A 247 22.71 -5.42 -9.81
N ARG A 248 21.43 -5.49 -10.19
CA ARG A 248 20.93 -4.87 -11.41
C ARG A 248 20.88 -3.36 -11.27
N TYR A 249 20.35 -2.83 -10.18
CA TYR A 249 20.00 -1.41 -10.08
C TYR A 249 20.91 -0.62 -9.13
N GLY A 250 21.67 -1.29 -8.26
CA GLY A 250 22.53 -0.65 -7.27
C GLY A 250 21.76 -0.08 -6.07
N MET A 251 22.52 0.30 -5.04
CA MET A 251 22.03 0.96 -3.81
C MET A 251 22.76 2.28 -3.53
N THR A 252 23.53 2.74 -4.52
CA THR A 252 24.30 3.98 -4.49
C THR A 252 23.91 4.79 -5.71
N TYR A 253 23.58 6.06 -5.52
CA TYR A 253 22.86 6.87 -6.51
C TYR A 253 23.73 7.92 -7.22
N ASP A 254 25.07 7.91 -7.06
CA ASP A 254 25.98 8.96 -7.55
C ASP A 254 25.78 9.39 -9.01
N PHE A 255 25.46 8.43 -9.88
CA PHE A 255 25.30 8.64 -11.32
C PHE A 255 23.84 8.79 -11.77
N MET A 256 22.88 8.77 -10.84
CA MET A 256 21.49 9.06 -11.17
C MET A 256 21.37 10.52 -11.61
N SER A 257 20.50 10.76 -12.60
CA SER A 257 20.23 12.08 -13.17
C SER A 257 18.79 12.18 -13.65
N ASN A 258 18.25 13.39 -13.65
CA ASN A 258 16.89 13.70 -14.11
C ASN A 258 15.83 12.76 -13.49
N THR A 259 15.82 12.63 -12.17
CA THR A 259 14.87 11.79 -11.45
C THR A 259 14.26 12.56 -10.29
N ILE A 260 12.93 12.62 -10.21
CA ILE A 260 12.21 13.08 -9.02
C ILE A 260 11.88 11.86 -8.17
N LEU A 261 12.27 11.89 -6.91
CA LEU A 261 11.98 10.88 -5.89
C LEU A 261 11.11 11.54 -4.82
N SER A 262 9.82 11.26 -4.85
CA SER A 262 8.85 11.81 -3.89
C SER A 262 8.37 10.71 -2.94
N ASN A 263 8.18 11.04 -1.65
CA ASN A 263 7.63 10.14 -0.64
C ASN A 263 6.66 10.90 0.26
N GLY A 264 5.59 10.23 0.70
CA GLY A 264 4.73 10.72 1.77
C GLY A 264 5.18 10.23 3.14
N ASN A 265 5.16 11.08 4.17
CA ASN A 265 5.61 10.67 5.51
C ASN A 265 4.61 9.76 6.24
N LEU A 266 3.36 9.68 5.77
CA LEU A 266 2.37 8.72 6.28
C LEU A 266 2.46 7.36 5.56
N ASP A 267 3.23 7.27 4.49
CA ASP A 267 3.38 6.05 3.71
C ASP A 267 4.38 5.10 4.37
N PRO A 268 3.98 3.88 4.77
CA PRO A 268 4.92 2.88 5.27
C PRO A 268 6.10 2.59 4.34
N TRP A 269 5.88 2.65 3.02
CA TRP A 269 6.93 2.39 2.03
C TRP A 269 8.02 3.46 1.97
N SER A 270 7.76 4.64 2.54
CA SER A 270 8.75 5.72 2.62
C SER A 270 10.01 5.32 3.42
N ALA A 271 9.89 4.34 4.32
CA ALA A 271 11.00 3.72 5.04
C ALA A 271 12.15 3.29 4.10
N SER A 272 11.79 2.72 2.96
CA SER A 272 12.71 2.17 1.97
C SER A 272 12.88 3.10 0.75
N GLY A 273 12.41 4.34 0.85
CA GLY A 273 12.66 5.40 -0.11
C GLY A 273 14.13 5.87 -0.12
N VAL A 274 14.44 6.76 -1.06
CA VAL A 274 15.75 7.44 -1.12
C VAL A 274 15.62 8.79 -0.39
N HIS A 275 16.52 9.01 0.56
CA HIS A 275 16.54 10.17 1.46
C HIS A 275 17.88 10.92 1.34
N GLU A 276 18.00 12.09 1.95
CA GLU A 276 19.19 12.95 1.85
C GLU A 276 20.50 12.30 2.32
N ASP A 277 20.41 11.33 3.21
CA ASP A 277 21.53 10.55 3.75
C ASP A 277 21.84 9.28 2.94
N SER A 278 21.07 9.00 1.89
CA SER A 278 21.25 7.80 1.08
C SER A 278 22.57 7.83 0.29
N PRO A 279 23.26 6.68 0.12
CA PRO A 279 24.57 6.65 -0.52
C PRO A 279 24.59 7.28 -1.92
N GLY A 280 25.49 8.24 -2.14
CA GLY A 280 25.69 8.91 -3.44
C GLY A 280 24.62 9.92 -3.84
N ILE A 281 23.55 10.10 -3.06
CA ILE A 281 22.43 10.98 -3.43
C ILE A 281 22.85 12.45 -3.57
N GLN A 282 23.80 12.91 -2.75
CA GLN A 282 24.31 14.28 -2.77
C GLN A 282 25.03 14.63 -4.09
N ASN A 283 25.61 13.63 -4.76
CA ASN A 283 26.16 13.82 -6.10
C ASN A 283 25.05 13.77 -7.15
N ALA A 284 24.09 12.88 -6.99
CA ALA A 284 22.93 12.77 -7.88
C ALA A 284 22.11 14.06 -7.96
N ILE A 285 21.95 14.78 -6.84
CA ILE A 285 21.23 16.07 -6.79
C ILE A 285 21.86 17.09 -7.76
N LYS A 286 23.19 17.11 -7.88
CA LYS A 286 23.90 17.99 -8.83
C LYS A 286 23.62 17.62 -10.29
N ASN A 287 23.15 16.41 -10.54
CA ASN A 287 22.78 15.89 -11.86
C ASN A 287 21.28 15.96 -12.13
N GLY A 288 20.53 16.75 -11.36
CA GLY A 288 19.08 16.93 -11.55
C GLY A 288 18.25 15.82 -10.93
N VAL A 289 18.71 15.24 -9.81
CA VAL A 289 17.86 14.44 -8.93
C VAL A 289 17.21 15.32 -7.88
N TYR A 290 15.92 15.15 -7.66
CA TYR A 290 15.12 15.94 -6.72
C TYR A 290 14.49 15.02 -5.69
N LEU A 291 14.57 15.41 -4.42
CA LEU A 291 13.93 14.71 -3.31
C LEU A 291 12.75 15.54 -2.80
N PHE A 292 11.58 14.94 -2.66
CA PHE A 292 10.41 15.58 -2.07
C PHE A 292 9.82 14.69 -0.97
N HIS A 293 9.69 15.25 0.24
CA HIS A 293 9.12 14.56 1.40
C HIS A 293 7.87 15.31 1.86
N MET A 294 6.70 14.74 1.61
CA MET A 294 5.40 15.37 1.88
C MET A 294 4.88 14.94 3.25
N SER A 295 4.82 15.87 4.20
CA SER A 295 4.52 15.58 5.61
C SER A 295 3.18 14.89 5.88
N ASP A 296 2.13 15.24 5.13
CA ASP A 296 0.77 14.73 5.35
C ASP A 296 0.24 13.96 4.13
N ALA A 297 1.16 13.34 3.39
CA ALA A 297 0.83 12.45 2.29
C ALA A 297 1.03 11.00 2.69
N ALA A 298 0.07 10.16 2.30
CA ALA A 298 0.22 8.72 2.25
C ALA A 298 0.79 8.29 0.88
N HIS A 299 0.62 7.03 0.52
CA HIS A 299 1.26 6.42 -0.65
C HIS A 299 0.91 7.14 -1.95
N HIS A 300 1.93 7.73 -2.59
CA HIS A 300 1.89 8.47 -3.85
C HIS A 300 0.68 9.42 -4.03
N LEU A 301 0.33 10.18 -2.99
CA LEU A 301 -0.78 11.14 -3.05
C LEU A 301 -0.59 12.20 -4.16
N ASP A 302 0.66 12.60 -4.41
CA ASP A 302 1.08 13.47 -5.50
C ASP A 302 0.66 13.00 -6.90
N LEU A 303 0.59 11.69 -7.16
CA LEU A 303 0.11 11.13 -8.43
C LEU A 303 -1.41 11.14 -8.58
N ARG A 304 -2.17 11.32 -7.49
CA ARG A 304 -3.65 11.34 -7.57
C ARG A 304 -4.15 12.61 -8.27
N ALA A 305 -5.38 12.53 -8.77
CA ALA A 305 -6.10 13.69 -9.32
C ALA A 305 -6.17 14.82 -8.27
N PRO A 306 -6.07 16.10 -8.66
CA PRO A 306 -5.95 17.17 -7.69
C PRO A 306 -7.30 17.35 -6.99
N ASN A 307 -7.26 17.67 -5.70
CA ASN A 307 -8.43 17.76 -4.85
C ASN A 307 -8.35 19.00 -3.97
N THR A 308 -9.50 19.61 -3.65
CA THR A 308 -9.54 20.76 -2.72
C THR A 308 -9.05 20.41 -1.32
N CYS A 309 -8.97 19.12 -0.98
CA CYS A 309 -8.45 18.62 0.28
C CYS A 309 -6.99 18.15 0.20
N ASP A 310 -6.26 18.43 -0.88
CA ASP A 310 -4.82 18.18 -0.91
C ASP A 310 -4.10 19.09 0.11
N PRO A 311 -3.12 18.55 0.87
CA PRO A 311 -2.32 19.35 1.77
C PRO A 311 -1.39 20.30 0.97
N PRO A 312 -1.03 21.47 1.55
CA PRO A 312 -0.08 22.40 0.97
C PRO A 312 1.19 21.72 0.45
N SER A 313 1.78 20.81 1.22
CA SER A 313 2.99 20.07 0.83
C SER A 313 2.85 19.35 -0.53
N VAL A 314 1.70 18.71 -0.79
CA VAL A 314 1.42 18.00 -2.06
C VAL A 314 1.19 19.00 -3.19
N THR A 315 0.42 20.05 -2.95
CA THR A 315 0.15 21.05 -3.99
C THR A 315 1.42 21.78 -4.44
N TYR A 316 2.32 22.06 -3.50
CA TYR A 316 3.59 22.72 -3.76
C TYR A 316 4.61 21.77 -4.41
N GLU A 317 4.64 20.50 -4.01
CA GLU A 317 5.44 19.45 -4.67
C GLU A 317 5.05 19.35 -6.16
N ARG A 318 3.75 19.19 -6.45
CA ARG A 318 3.24 19.11 -7.83
C ARG A 318 3.59 20.35 -8.64
N PHE A 319 3.61 21.52 -8.00
CA PHE A 319 4.06 22.76 -8.63
C PHE A 319 5.51 22.67 -9.10
N GLN A 320 6.39 22.25 -8.22
CA GLN A 320 7.82 22.11 -8.53
C GLN A 320 8.07 21.00 -9.56
N VAL A 321 7.43 19.84 -9.40
CA VAL A 321 7.55 18.70 -10.32
C VAL A 321 7.23 19.09 -11.75
N VAL A 322 6.11 19.78 -12.00
CA VAL A 322 5.76 20.18 -13.37
C VAL A 322 6.77 21.16 -13.95
N ASN A 323 7.32 22.08 -13.16
CA ASN A 323 8.36 22.97 -13.66
C ASN A 323 9.65 22.21 -14.02
N ILE A 324 10.01 21.19 -13.22
CA ILE A 324 11.12 20.27 -13.51
C ILE A 324 10.84 19.46 -14.78
N LEU A 325 9.64 18.89 -14.94
CA LEU A 325 9.28 18.11 -16.11
C LEU A 325 9.26 18.96 -17.39
N LYS A 326 8.70 20.18 -17.34
CA LYS A 326 8.73 21.13 -18.46
C LYS A 326 10.15 21.44 -18.88
N CYS A 327 11.04 21.63 -17.90
CA CYS A 327 12.45 21.88 -18.13
C CYS A 327 13.14 20.73 -18.89
N TRP A 328 12.88 19.48 -18.49
CA TRP A 328 13.43 18.30 -19.16
C TRP A 328 12.86 18.10 -20.57
N VAL A 329 11.55 18.29 -20.74
CA VAL A 329 10.85 18.04 -22.02
C VAL A 329 11.18 19.11 -23.06
N TYR A 330 11.10 20.39 -22.70
CA TYR A 330 11.28 21.48 -23.67
C TYR A 330 12.74 21.87 -23.89
N LYS A 331 13.69 21.27 -23.13
CA LYS A 331 15.15 21.49 -23.22
C LYS A 331 15.54 22.97 -23.26
N ASN A 332 14.69 23.82 -22.70
CA ASN A 332 14.79 25.27 -22.68
C ASN A 332 15.49 25.79 -21.41
N CYS A 333 15.82 24.88 -20.50
CA CYS A 333 16.63 25.17 -19.33
C CYS A 333 18.12 25.10 -19.66
N THR A 334 18.79 26.24 -19.55
CA THR A 334 20.26 26.31 -19.52
C THR A 334 20.83 25.90 -18.16
N GLU A 335 20.01 25.92 -17.10
CA GLU A 335 20.36 25.53 -15.74
C GLU A 335 19.30 24.60 -15.15
N LEU A 336 19.71 23.65 -14.30
CA LEU A 336 18.79 22.76 -13.60
C LEU A 336 17.89 23.57 -12.64
N PRO A 337 16.57 23.32 -12.63
CA PRO A 337 15.66 23.91 -11.65
C PRO A 337 16.15 23.63 -10.23
N LYS A 338 15.86 24.53 -9.30
CA LYS A 338 16.09 24.29 -7.88
C LYS A 338 14.83 23.70 -7.27
N ALA A 339 14.98 22.66 -6.44
CA ALA A 339 13.94 22.27 -5.50
C ALA A 339 13.98 23.19 -4.29
N TYR A 340 12.81 23.56 -3.83
CA TYR A 340 12.54 24.33 -2.62
C TYR A 340 11.87 23.42 -1.61
N GLU A 341 12.14 23.71 -0.33
CA GLU A 341 11.49 23.05 0.79
C GLU A 341 9.97 23.11 0.65
N LEU A 342 9.31 21.99 0.95
CA LEU A 342 7.85 21.93 0.95
C LEU A 342 7.32 22.60 2.22
N PRO A 343 6.19 23.32 2.17
CA PRO A 343 5.62 23.94 3.35
C PRO A 343 5.28 22.85 4.38
N ASP A 344 5.52 23.16 5.66
CA ASP A 344 4.89 22.41 6.73
C ASP A 344 3.38 22.65 6.67
N ASN A 345 2.59 21.62 6.99
CA ASN A 345 1.13 21.74 6.97
C ASN A 345 0.60 22.25 8.34
N ILE A 346 1.43 22.98 9.10
CA ILE A 346 1.03 23.49 10.42
C ILE A 346 -0.13 24.47 10.23
N GLY A 347 -1.22 24.21 10.94
CA GLY A 347 -2.43 25.03 10.86
C GLY A 347 -3.28 24.79 9.60
N TRP A 348 -2.86 23.94 8.67
CA TRP A 348 -3.72 23.54 7.56
C TRP A 348 -4.94 22.79 8.09
N GLN A 349 -6.12 23.30 7.74
CA GLN A 349 -7.39 22.66 8.04
C GLN A 349 -7.97 22.10 6.76
N VAL A 350 -8.17 20.80 6.75
CA VAL A 350 -8.73 20.12 5.58
C VAL A 350 -10.16 20.62 5.38
N PRO A 351 -10.52 21.12 4.19
CA PRO A 351 -11.88 21.59 3.92
C PRO A 351 -12.96 20.55 4.26
N ALA A 352 -14.14 21.05 4.64
CA ALA A 352 -15.29 20.19 4.95
C ALA A 352 -15.76 19.42 3.70
N ASN A 353 -15.77 20.09 2.54
CA ASN A 353 -16.23 19.54 1.27
C ASN A 353 -15.01 19.32 0.35
N CYS A 354 -14.58 18.06 0.24
CA CYS A 354 -13.53 17.65 -0.68
C CYS A 354 -14.13 17.42 -2.07
N ARG A 355 -13.54 18.00 -3.10
CA ARG A 355 -13.93 17.79 -4.50
C ARG A 355 -12.69 17.72 -5.37
N PHE A 356 -12.73 16.86 -6.38
CA PHE A 356 -11.72 16.86 -7.42
C PHE A 356 -11.76 18.20 -8.17
N ILE A 357 -10.57 18.73 -8.46
CA ILE A 357 -10.41 19.97 -9.19
C ILE A 357 -10.27 19.58 -10.66
N HIS A 358 -11.40 19.51 -11.37
CA HIS A 358 -11.41 19.29 -12.81
C HIS A 358 -10.63 20.39 -13.51
N TYR A 359 -9.80 20.02 -14.50
CA TYR A 359 -8.85 20.93 -15.15
C TYR A 359 -7.87 21.60 -14.17
N GLY A 360 -7.79 21.11 -12.94
CA GLY A 360 -6.90 21.61 -11.91
C GLY A 360 -5.46 21.36 -12.28
N TYR A 361 -4.62 22.32 -11.95
CA TYR A 361 -3.18 22.13 -11.97
C TYR A 361 -2.79 20.97 -11.03
N PRO A 362 -1.85 20.08 -11.41
CA PRO A 362 -1.11 20.08 -12.67
C PRO A 362 -1.76 19.28 -13.81
N TRP A 363 -2.76 18.44 -13.53
CA TRP A 363 -3.18 17.39 -14.46
C TRP A 363 -4.11 17.83 -15.58
N GLY A 364 -4.86 18.94 -15.42
CA GLY A 364 -5.58 19.58 -16.53
C GLY A 364 -6.49 18.64 -17.35
N ILE A 365 -7.03 17.56 -16.75
CA ILE A 365 -7.72 16.50 -17.50
C ILE A 365 -9.04 17.02 -18.08
N ASP A 366 -9.15 16.97 -19.41
CA ASP A 366 -10.38 17.18 -20.18
C ASP A 366 -11.16 15.87 -20.25
N GLU A 367 -12.35 15.82 -19.65
CA GLU A 367 -13.22 14.66 -19.79
C GLU A 367 -13.81 14.66 -21.20
N THR A 368 -13.34 13.76 -22.06
CA THR A 368 -14.19 13.28 -23.14
C THR A 368 -15.43 12.65 -22.50
N LYS A 369 -16.57 13.35 -22.61
CA LYS A 369 -17.86 12.91 -22.10
C LYS A 369 -18.14 11.44 -22.46
N LYS A 370 -18.54 10.66 -21.43
CA LYS A 370 -19.06 9.27 -21.39
C LYS A 370 -17.97 8.24 -21.04
N SER A 371 -18.05 7.46 -19.95
CA SER A 371 -19.25 6.82 -19.38
C SER A 371 -19.18 6.69 -17.85
N TRP A 372 -20.06 7.43 -17.18
CA TRP A 372 -20.56 7.05 -15.85
C TRP A 372 -21.72 6.07 -16.06
N TYR A 373 -21.58 4.83 -15.59
CA TYR A 373 -22.72 4.04 -15.13
C TYR A 373 -22.29 3.27 -13.88
N PRO A 374 -22.71 3.69 -12.68
CA PRO A 374 -22.86 2.78 -11.57
C PRO A 374 -24.21 2.09 -11.72
N ALA A 375 -24.22 0.77 -11.89
CA ALA A 375 -25.45 0.00 -11.76
C ALA A 375 -25.16 -1.29 -10.99
N SER A 376 -25.56 -1.26 -9.72
CA SER A 376 -25.77 -2.39 -8.83
C SER A 376 -26.65 -3.46 -9.46
N SER A 377 -26.25 -4.72 -9.31
CA SER A 377 -27.08 -5.93 -9.43
C SER A 377 -28.27 -5.88 -8.44
N PRO A 378 -29.45 -6.48 -8.74
CA PRO A 378 -29.67 -7.89 -8.40
C PRO A 378 -30.51 -8.71 -9.41
N SER A 379 -29.97 -9.89 -9.73
CA SER A 379 -30.62 -11.21 -9.68
C SER A 379 -31.72 -11.67 -10.68
N PHE A 380 -31.52 -12.93 -11.09
CA PHE A 380 -32.46 -13.95 -11.59
C PHE A 380 -32.94 -13.91 -13.07
N THR A 381 -32.28 -14.78 -13.85
CA THR A 381 -32.83 -15.81 -14.76
C THR A 381 -33.93 -15.43 -15.76
N VAL A 382 -33.73 -15.78 -17.04
CA VAL A 382 -34.39 -16.93 -17.71
C VAL A 382 -34.04 -16.93 -19.21
N LEU A 383 -33.59 -18.10 -19.69
CA LEU A 383 -33.71 -18.71 -21.03
C LEU A 383 -33.65 -17.80 -22.29
N ALA A 384 -32.64 -17.97 -23.13
CA ALA A 384 -32.54 -18.99 -24.19
C ALA A 384 -33.00 -18.48 -25.57
N ALA A 385 -32.03 -18.47 -26.48
CA ALA A 385 -32.12 -18.97 -27.85
C ALA A 385 -33.04 -18.29 -28.89
N ILE A 386 -32.48 -18.25 -30.12
CA ILE A 386 -33.14 -18.38 -31.44
C ILE A 386 -33.44 -17.10 -32.24
N SER A 387 -32.98 -17.17 -33.49
CA SER A 387 -33.36 -16.46 -34.73
C SER A 387 -32.78 -15.05 -34.92
N ALA A 388 -31.85 -14.80 -35.85
CA ALA A 388 -31.88 -15.05 -37.30
C ALA A 388 -33.09 -14.41 -38.01
N MET A 389 -32.77 -13.54 -38.98
CA MET A 389 -33.64 -12.97 -40.03
C MET A 389 -34.69 -11.95 -39.56
N PHE A 390 -34.60 -10.71 -40.06
CA PHE A 390 -35.51 -10.21 -41.12
C PHE A 390 -35.17 -8.76 -41.51
N MET A 391 -34.79 -8.59 -42.78
CA MET A 391 -35.17 -7.53 -43.73
C MET A 391 -35.16 -6.04 -43.30
N SER A 392 -34.20 -5.34 -43.89
CA SER A 392 -34.41 -4.27 -44.90
C SER A 392 -35.85 -3.85 -45.22
N HIS A 393 -36.17 -2.55 -45.02
CA HIS A 393 -36.91 -1.62 -45.91
C HIS A 393 -37.84 -0.64 -45.15
N MET A 394 -37.62 0.65 -45.38
CA MET A 394 -38.57 1.70 -45.83
C MET A 394 -37.99 3.08 -45.42
N ILE A 395 -37.25 3.75 -46.29
CA ILE A 395 -37.70 4.79 -47.26
C ILE A 395 -38.43 5.95 -46.58
N ALA A 396 -37.69 7.05 -46.38
CA ALA A 396 -37.98 8.36 -46.97
C ALA A 396 -36.64 9.10 -47.17
#